data_AF-A0A382D154-F1
#
_entry.id   AF-A0A382D154-F1
#
_cell.length_a   1.000
_cell.length_b   1.000
_cell.length_c   1.000
_cell.angle_alpha   90.00
_cell.angle_beta   90.00
_cell.angle_gamma   90.00
#
_symmetry.space_group_name_H-M   'P 1'
#
loop_
_entity.id
_entity.type
_entity.pdbx_description
1 polymer ?
#
loop_
_entity_poly.entity_id
_entity_poly.type
_entity_poly.pdbx_seq_one_letter_code
_entity_poly.pdbx_strand_id
1 'polypeptide(L)'
;MSDKEPTTAQTVTPLALIRDVNFRGFWLAGALGGMMRWLEMLAIGVFTFEVTQSALMVALVTMARTVPMLLFSAFTGAIADGFDRRLMLLGGLGVLALTSAVLAGLAIAGRIELWHVAL
;
A
#
# COMPACT_ATOMS: atom_id res chain seq x y z
N MET A 1 10.91 -1.25 -50.18
CA MET A 1 11.58 -0.31 -49.27
C MET A 1 10.47 0.56 -48.71
N SER A 2 9.92 0.17 -47.55
CA SER A 2 8.71 0.77 -46.96
C SER A 2 9.17 1.81 -45.95
N ASP A 3 8.98 3.08 -46.27
CA ASP A 3 9.26 4.20 -45.37
C ASP A 3 8.41 4.03 -44.10
N LYS A 4 9.09 3.87 -42.96
CA LYS A 4 8.47 3.98 -41.65
C LYS A 4 8.31 5.47 -41.36
N GLU A 5 7.09 6.00 -41.41
CA GLU A 5 6.79 7.33 -40.90
C GLU A 5 7.29 7.42 -39.44
N PRO A 6 8.03 8.49 -39.07
CA PRO A 6 8.45 8.67 -37.70
C PRO A 6 7.20 8.93 -36.85
N THR A 7 6.80 7.97 -36.03
CA THR A 7 5.77 8.15 -35.00
C THR A 7 6.19 9.33 -34.13
N THR A 8 5.52 10.48 -34.32
CA THR A 8 5.77 11.70 -33.56
C THR A 8 5.50 11.40 -32.09
N ALA A 9 6.56 11.13 -31.32
CA ALA A 9 6.46 10.91 -29.89
C ALA A 9 5.87 12.19 -29.28
N GLN A 10 4.60 12.14 -28.87
CA GLN A 10 3.96 13.24 -28.18
C GLN A 10 4.78 13.52 -26.93
N THR A 11 5.42 14.69 -26.87
CA THR A 11 6.22 15.10 -25.72
C THR A 11 5.28 15.40 -24.55
N VAL A 12 4.91 14.36 -23.79
CA VAL A 12 4.09 14.51 -22.59
C VAL A 12 4.88 15.34 -21.58
N THR A 13 4.48 16.60 -21.40
CA THR A 13 5.12 17.48 -20.43
C THR A 13 4.65 17.14 -19.00
N PRO A 14 5.52 17.17 -17.98
CA PRO A 14 5.14 16.85 -16.60
C PRO A 14 3.97 17.69 -16.07
N LEU A 15 3.88 18.95 -16.51
CA LEU A 15 2.80 19.87 -16.16
C LEU A 15 1.46 19.51 -16.81
N ALA A 16 1.48 18.86 -17.98
CA ALA A 16 0.26 18.37 -18.62
C ALA A 16 -0.35 17.20 -17.86
N LEU A 17 0.47 16.33 -17.24
CA LEU A 17 0.02 15.23 -16.39
C LEU A 17 -0.70 15.73 -15.13
N ILE A 18 -0.17 16.78 -14.48
CA ILE A 18 -0.78 17.35 -13.26
C ILE A 18 -2.13 18.03 -13.55
N ARG A 19 -2.44 18.39 -14.81
CA ARG A 19 -3.75 18.93 -15.18
C ARG A 19 -4.83 17.86 -15.36
N ASP A 20 -4.45 16.60 -15.56
CA ASP A 20 -5.40 15.50 -15.71
C ASP A 20 -5.98 15.08 -14.36
N VAL A 21 -7.30 15.14 -14.22
CA VAL A 21 -8.02 14.80 -12.98
C VAL A 21 -7.85 13.32 -12.59
N ASN A 22 -7.77 12.41 -13.57
CA ASN A 22 -7.58 11.00 -13.34
C ASN A 22 -6.15 10.74 -12.87
N PHE A 23 -5.15 11.41 -13.47
CA PHE A 23 -3.77 11.33 -13.02
C PHE A 23 -3.63 11.82 -11.59
N ARG A 24 -4.19 12.99 -11.26
CA ARG A 24 -4.17 13.54 -9.90
C ARG A 24 -4.82 12.61 -8.88
N GLY A 25 -5.99 12.04 -9.22
CA GLY A 25 -6.70 11.11 -8.34
C GLY A 25 -5.89 9.85 -8.06
N PHE A 26 -5.29 9.26 -9.09
CA PHE A 26 -4.40 8.10 -8.95
C PHE A 26 -3.16 8.44 -8.12
N TRP A 27 -2.52 9.58 -8.39
CA TRP A 27 -1.32 10.01 -7.69
C TRP A 27 -1.59 10.30 -6.22
N LEU A 28 -2.68 11.00 -5.90
CA LEU A 28 -3.10 11.27 -4.52
C LEU A 28 -3.47 9.99 -3.78
N ALA A 29 -4.19 9.06 -4.42
CA ALA A 29 -4.51 7.78 -3.82
C ALA A 29 -3.24 6.96 -3.53
N GLY A 30 -2.28 6.95 -4.45
CA GLY A 30 -0.98 6.30 -4.26
C GLY A 30 -0.14 6.97 -3.16
N ALA A 31 -0.11 8.31 -3.12
CA ALA A 31 0.62 9.07 -2.13
C ALA A 31 0.04 8.88 -0.71
N LEU A 32 -1.29 8.96 -0.57
CA LEU A 32 -1.98 8.71 0.70
C LEU A 32 -1.81 7.26 1.14
N GLY A 33 -1.99 6.29 0.24
CA GLY A 33 -1.79 4.88 0.55
C GLY A 33 -0.34 4.57 0.95
N GLY A 34 0.62 5.20 0.29
CA GLY A 34 2.04 5.11 0.66
C GLY A 34 2.32 5.71 2.03
N MET A 35 1.85 6.94 2.28
CA MET A 35 2.02 7.63 3.55
C MET A 35 1.42 6.83 4.71
N MET A 36 0.20 6.31 4.53
CA MET A 36 -0.47 5.46 5.52
C MET A 36 0.38 4.24 5.86
N ARG A 37 0.94 3.56 4.84
CA ARG A 37 1.77 2.37 5.03
C ARG A 37 3.05 2.67 5.82
N TRP A 38 3.70 3.80 5.55
CA TRP A 38 4.89 4.22 6.30
C TRP A 38 4.57 4.56 7.75
N LEU A 39 3.44 5.23 8.00
CA LEU A 39 2.96 5.52 9.35
C LEU A 39 2.62 4.23 10.11
N GLU A 40 1.96 3.28 9.45
CA GLU A 40 1.65 1.97 10.04
C GLU A 40 2.93 1.21 10.42
N MET A 41 3.93 1.14 9.53
CA MET A 41 5.23 0.54 9.84
C MET A 41 5.89 1.18 11.06
N LEU A 42 5.85 2.51 11.16
CA LEU A 42 6.42 3.24 12.30
C LEU A 42 5.66 2.93 13.60
N ALA A 43 4.32 2.94 13.56
CA ALA A 43 3.49 2.61 14.71
C ALA A 43 3.75 1.20 15.24
N ILE A 44 3.83 0.21 14.35
CA ILE A 44 4.14 -1.19 14.72
C ILE A 44 5.51 -1.29 15.36
N GLY A 45 6.52 -0.64 14.77
CA GLY A 45 7.88 -0.65 15.28
C GLY A 45 7.97 -0.07 16.69
N VAL A 46 7.38 1.12 16.90
CA VAL A 46 7.37 1.81 18.20
C VAL A 46 6.58 1.00 19.23
N PHE A 47 5.35 0.58 18.91
CA PHE A 47 4.50 -0.18 19.83
C PHE A 47 5.15 -1.51 20.26
N THR A 48 5.72 -2.25 19.29
CA THR A 48 6.39 -3.52 19.60
C THR A 48 7.61 -3.28 20.48
N PHE A 49 8.40 -2.24 20.21
CA PHE A 49 9.55 -1.89 21.04
C PHE A 49 9.14 -1.46 22.45
N GLU A 50 8.09 -0.66 22.61
CA GLU A 50 7.59 -0.26 23.93
C GLU A 50 7.19 -1.46 24.78
N VAL A 51 6.44 -2.41 24.19
CA VAL A 51 5.93 -3.58 24.91
C VAL A 51 7.02 -4.63 25.19
N THR A 52 7.92 -4.86 24.25
CA THR A 52 8.93 -5.94 24.36
C THR A 52 10.30 -5.49 24.84
N GLN A 53 10.59 -4.18 24.80
CA GLN A 53 11.90 -3.57 25.05
C GLN A 53 13.05 -4.24 24.26
N SER A 54 12.74 -4.88 23.12
CA SER A 54 13.68 -5.70 22.36
C SER A 54 13.59 -5.42 20.87
N ALA A 55 14.69 -4.93 20.28
CA ALA A 55 14.80 -4.71 18.84
C ALA A 55 14.70 -6.02 18.02
N LEU A 56 15.08 -7.16 18.62
CA LEU A 56 14.94 -8.47 17.97
C LEU A 56 13.48 -8.86 17.76
N MET A 57 12.59 -8.57 18.73
CA MET A 57 11.16 -8.86 18.59
C MET A 57 10.51 -7.97 17.54
N VAL A 58 10.92 -6.70 17.43
CA VAL A 58 10.48 -5.81 16.35
C VAL A 58 10.83 -6.39 14.97
N ALA A 59 12.07 -6.88 14.81
CA ALA A 59 12.51 -7.48 13.55
C ALA A 59 11.73 -8.76 13.23
N LEU A 60 11.51 -9.64 14.21
CA LEU A 60 10.75 -10.88 14.03
C LEU A 60 9.28 -10.63 13.65
N VAL A 61 8.61 -9.69 14.32
CA VAL A 61 7.22 -9.29 14.00
C VAL A 61 7.15 -8.72 12.58
N THR A 62 8.11 -7.86 12.22
CA THR A 62 8.18 -7.30 10.86
C THR A 62 8.38 -8.40 9.83
N MET A 63 9.31 -9.34 10.04
CA MET A 63 9.53 -10.46 9.12
C MET A 63 8.29 -11.36 9.00
N ALA A 64 7.63 -11.67 10.12
CA ALA A 64 6.41 -12.46 10.12
C ALA A 64 5.30 -11.81 9.29
N ARG A 65 5.19 -10.47 9.28
CA ARG A 65 4.25 -9.72 8.43
C ARG A 65 4.65 -9.71 6.95
N THR A 66 5.94 -9.71 6.63
CA THR A 66 6.40 -9.67 5.24
C THR A 66 6.25 -11.02 4.53
N VAL A 67 6.31 -12.13 5.26
CA VAL A 67 6.21 -13.49 4.71
C VAL A 67 4.89 -13.74 3.95
N PRO A 68 3.70 -13.47 4.52
CA PRO A 68 2.43 -13.57 3.80
C PRO A 68 2.43 -12.70 2.55
N MET A 69 2.87 -11.44 2.66
CA MET A 69 2.95 -10.54 1.51
C MET A 69 3.83 -11.12 0.40
N LEU A 70 4.98 -11.70 0.75
CA LEU A 70 5.89 -12.32 -0.23
C LEU A 70 5.23 -13.52 -0.92
N LEU A 71 4.60 -14.41 -0.16
CA LEU A 71 3.94 -15.61 -0.67
C LEU A 71 2.77 -15.27 -1.61
N PHE A 72 1.97 -14.27 -1.26
CA PHE A 72 0.83 -13.85 -2.05
C PHE A 72 1.16 -12.82 -3.14
N SER A 73 2.39 -12.27 -3.16
CA SER A 73 2.80 -11.27 -4.16
C SER A 73 2.75 -11.81 -5.60
N ALA A 74 3.21 -13.04 -5.82
CA ALA A 74 3.21 -13.69 -7.14
C ALA A 74 1.78 -13.92 -7.66
N PHE A 75 0.86 -14.32 -6.76
CA PHE A 75 -0.56 -14.52 -7.09
C PHE A 75 -1.27 -13.20 -7.40
N THR A 76 -0.87 -12.13 -6.72
CA THR A 76 -1.48 -10.80 -6.91
C THR A 76 -1.27 -10.30 -8.34
N GLY A 77 -0.13 -10.61 -8.97
CA GLY A 77 0.14 -10.27 -10.37
C GLY A 77 -0.77 -11.00 -11.36
N ALA A 78 -0.98 -12.30 -11.18
CA ALA A 78 -1.88 -13.08 -12.04
C ALA A 78 -3.35 -12.65 -11.90
N ILE A 79 -3.77 -12.23 -10.71
CA ILE A 79 -5.10 -11.66 -10.48
C ILE A 79 -5.18 -10.25 -11.12
N ALA A 80 -4.10 -9.47 -11.12
CA ALA A 80 -4.09 -8.12 -11.67
C ALA A 80 -4.35 -8.05 -13.18
N ASP A 81 -3.94 -9.08 -13.92
CA ASP A 81 -4.10 -9.12 -15.38
C ASP A 81 -5.54 -9.41 -15.82
N GLY A 82 -6.37 -9.98 -14.94
CA GLY A 82 -7.75 -10.35 -15.26
C GLY A 82 -8.83 -9.36 -14.82
N PHE A 83 -8.50 -8.36 -14.00
CA PHE A 83 -9.48 -7.45 -13.38
C PHE A 83 -9.30 -6.00 -13.83
N ASP A 84 -10.40 -5.25 -13.84
CA ASP A 84 -10.37 -3.81 -14.07
C ASP A 84 -9.46 -3.11 -13.05
N ARG A 85 -8.34 -2.56 -13.53
CA ARG A 85 -7.33 -1.87 -12.72
C ARG A 85 -7.92 -0.84 -11.75
N ARG A 86 -8.99 -0.14 -12.17
CA ARG A 86 -9.68 0.87 -11.34
C ARG A 86 -10.43 0.24 -10.17
N LEU A 87 -11.14 -0.86 -10.38
CA LEU A 87 -11.85 -1.58 -9.31
C LEU A 87 -10.86 -2.24 -8.36
N MET A 88 -9.76 -2.76 -8.87
CA MET A 88 -8.70 -3.37 -8.06
C MET A 88 -8.01 -2.35 -7.15
N LEU A 89 -7.72 -1.14 -7.66
CA LEU A 89 -7.19 -0.03 -6.86
C LEU A 89 -8.16 0.44 -5.77
N LEU A 90 -9.44 0.62 -6.13
CA LEU A 90 -10.48 1.01 -5.16
C LEU A 90 -10.71 -0.07 -4.09
N GLY A 91 -10.71 -1.34 -4.49
CA GLY A 91 -10.80 -2.47 -3.58
C GLY A 91 -9.60 -2.52 -2.62
N GLY A 92 -8.38 -2.38 -3.14
CA GLY A 92 -7.17 -2.35 -2.32
C GLY A 92 -7.15 -1.19 -1.31
N LEU A 93 -7.48 0.04 -1.75
CA LEU A 93 -7.62 1.18 -0.83
C LEU A 93 -8.74 0.97 0.19
N GLY A 94 -9.87 0.39 -0.23
CA GLY A 94 -11.00 0.10 0.64
C GLY A 94 -10.64 -0.89 1.75
N VAL A 95 -9.94 -1.99 1.40
CA VAL A 95 -9.44 -2.96 2.37
C VAL A 95 -8.45 -2.29 3.32
N LEU A 96 -7.48 -1.51 2.80
CA LEU A 96 -6.51 -0.82 3.64
C LEU A 96 -7.17 0.14 4.65
N ALA A 97 -8.14 0.93 4.17
CA ALA A 97 -8.89 1.86 5.01
C ALA A 97 -9.73 1.12 6.06
N LEU A 98 -10.37 0.01 5.68
CA LEU A 98 -11.15 -0.81 6.60
C LEU A 98 -10.28 -1.42 7.70
N THR A 99 -9.16 -2.05 7.34
CA THR A 99 -8.22 -2.64 8.30
C THR A 99 -7.69 -1.58 9.25
N SER A 100 -7.31 -0.40 8.72
CA SER A 100 -6.87 0.71 9.56
C SER A 100 -7.98 1.23 10.49
N ALA A 101 -9.22 1.31 10.04
CA ALA A 101 -10.34 1.74 10.87
C ALA A 101 -10.64 0.74 11.99
N VAL A 102 -10.54 -0.56 11.70
CA VAL A 102 -10.69 -1.64 12.70
C VAL A 102 -9.59 -1.55 13.75
N LEU A 103 -8.32 -1.40 13.33
CA LEU A 103 -7.20 -1.24 14.26
C LEU A 103 -7.35 0.02 15.12
N ALA A 104 -7.74 1.15 14.53
CA ALA A 104 -8.00 2.39 15.27
C ALA A 104 -9.15 2.23 16.27
N GLY A 105 -10.24 1.54 15.90
CA GLY A 105 -11.35 1.23 16.80
C GLY A 105 -10.91 0.35 17.98
N LEU A 106 -10.10 -0.67 17.73
CA LEU A 106 -9.53 -1.53 18.78
C LEU A 106 -8.56 -0.76 19.69
N ALA A 107 -7.79 0.19 19.14
CA ALA A 107 -6.91 1.06 19.91
C ALA A 107 -7.69 1.93 20.89
N ILE A 108 -8.75 2.60 20.40
CA ILE A 108 -9.60 3.47 21.22
C ILE A 108 -10.34 2.67 22.30
N ALA A 109 -10.71 1.41 21.99
CA ALA A 109 -11.36 0.50 22.94
C ALA A 109 -10.40 -0.06 24.02
N GLY A 110 -9.09 0.24 23.95
CA GLY A 110 -8.10 -0.23 24.91
C GLY A 110 -7.86 -1.75 24.88
N ARG A 111 -8.25 -2.43 23.80
CA ARG A 111 -8.10 -3.88 23.61
C ARG A 111 -7.07 -4.24 22.55
N ILE A 112 -6.16 -3.32 22.24
CA ILE A 112 -5.07 -3.61 21.32
C ILE A 112 -4.13 -4.64 21.97
N GLU A 113 -3.98 -5.76 21.28
CA GLU A 113 -3.06 -6.83 21.66
C GLU A 113 -2.10 -7.04 20.49
N LEU A 114 -0.86 -7.48 20.79
CA LEU A 114 0.24 -7.60 19.82
C LEU A 114 -0.14 -8.39 18.55
N TRP A 115 -1.02 -9.39 18.66
CA TRP A 115 -1.48 -10.19 17.53
C TRP A 115 -2.40 -9.44 16.57
N HIS A 116 -3.18 -8.45 17.02
CA HIS A 116 -3.97 -7.60 16.13
C HIS A 116 -3.08 -6.72 15.25
N VAL A 117 -1.93 -6.33 15.80
CA VAL A 117 -0.91 -5.51 15.12
C VAL A 117 0.04 -6.38 14.28
N ALA A 118 0.10 -7.69 14.54
CA ALA A 118 0.92 -8.62 13.78
C ALA A 118 0.18 -9.25 12.59
N LEU A 119 -1.15 -9.32 12.62
CA LEU A 119 -1.98 -9.84 11.52
C LEU A 119 -2.25 -8.80 10.43
#